data_AF-A0A7V2WGW0-F1
#
_entry.id   AF-A0A7V2WGW0-F1
#
_cell.length_a   1.000
_cell.length_b   1.000
_cell.length_c   1.000
_cell.angle_alpha   90.00
_cell.angle_beta   90.00
_cell.angle_gamma   90.00
#
_symmetry.space_group_name_H-M   'P 1'
#
loop_
_entity.id
_entity.type
_entity.pdbx_description
1 polymer ?
#
loop_
_entity_poly.entity_id
_entity_poly.type
_entity_poly.pdbx_seq_one_letter_code
_entity_poly.pdbx_strand_id
1 'polypeptide(L)'
;NNFGVNANIINGDSGTILVLDSNITGVANQLSVTNDNASLDSISTSLIIPTGGNATDAQISINGQTITNDSNTFTTAIEDVTINAVKVTTSSIDLTVSTDTNSVSTAISDFVDAFNNLSKIISELGSSDPASPGILSGDATLRILDRQIRRITTATVNGLTGNVNSLAEIGISTNQDGTLSLDSSKLNQQLTDNLDNIEQIFTASNGIASSLSTLVDQYTNSTGILTSRTSSLNEQLSRIDDDRIQLSERLDQLETRLRAQFGAMDALVAQLKSTGNFLTQQLANLPGFSRNSNSGN
;
A
#
# COMPACT_ATOMS: atom_id res chain seq x y z
N ASN A 1 -16.49 -39.62 5.35
CA ASN A 1 -16.68 -39.05 6.70
C ASN A 1 -15.65 -39.65 7.63
N ASN A 2 -14.65 -38.86 8.01
CA ASN A 2 -13.65 -39.28 8.98
C ASN A 2 -14.26 -39.06 10.38
N PHE A 3 -14.39 -40.10 11.19
CA PHE A 3 -14.94 -40.03 12.55
C PHE A 3 -13.91 -39.48 13.57
N GLY A 4 -12.84 -38.84 13.09
CA GLY A 4 -11.75 -38.36 13.94
C GLY A 4 -10.89 -39.49 14.51
N VAL A 5 -10.98 -40.69 13.94
CA VAL A 5 -10.25 -41.89 14.37
C VAL A 5 -9.14 -42.20 13.35
N ASN A 6 -7.92 -42.37 13.85
CA ASN A 6 -6.77 -42.85 13.09
C ASN A 6 -6.52 -44.32 13.46
N ALA A 7 -6.37 -45.17 12.45
CA ALA A 7 -6.02 -46.56 12.65
C ALA A 7 -4.60 -46.81 12.15
N ASN A 8 -3.80 -47.52 12.94
CA ASN A 8 -2.45 -47.91 12.57
C ASN A 8 -2.14 -49.34 13.04
N ILE A 9 -1.17 -49.97 12.38
CA ILE A 9 -0.72 -51.32 12.73
C ILE A 9 0.70 -51.22 13.27
N ILE A 10 0.92 -51.70 14.49
CA ILE A 10 2.25 -51.77 15.10
C ILE A 10 2.71 -53.23 15.08
N ASN A 11 3.89 -53.47 14.53
CA ASN A 11 4.55 -54.78 14.56
C ASN A 11 5.62 -54.79 15.64
N GLY A 12 5.48 -55.64 16.65
CA GLY A 12 6.47 -55.83 17.71
C GLY A 12 6.92 -57.28 17.84
N ASP A 13 7.88 -57.53 18.73
CA ASP A 13 8.44 -58.86 18.96
C ASP A 13 7.41 -59.88 19.48
N SER A 14 6.31 -59.40 20.07
CA SER A 14 5.19 -60.21 20.57
C SER A 14 4.04 -60.37 19.56
N GLY A 15 4.19 -59.85 18.33
CA GLY A 15 3.19 -59.92 17.26
C GLY A 15 2.70 -58.56 16.76
N THR A 16 1.70 -58.61 15.89
CA THR A 16 1.08 -57.43 15.27
C THR A 16 -0.16 -57.00 16.04
N ILE A 17 -0.27 -55.71 16.35
CA ILE A 17 -1.43 -55.12 17.03
C ILE A 17 -2.04 -53.99 16.20
N LEU A 18 -3.38 -53.90 16.20
CA LEU A 18 -4.12 -52.76 15.67
C LEU A 18 -4.24 -51.70 16.78
N VAL A 19 -3.81 -50.48 16.49
CA VAL A 19 -3.94 -49.32 17.37
C VAL A 19 -4.93 -48.34 16.74
N LEU A 20 -5.92 -47.93 17.52
CA LEU A 20 -6.88 -46.91 17.17
C LEU A 20 -6.67 -45.71 18.09
N ASP A 21 -6.53 -44.53 17.51
CA ASP A 21 -6.32 -43.26 18.21
C ASP A 21 -7.36 -42.23 17.74
N SER A 22 -7.66 -41.22 18.54
CA SER A 22 -8.57 -40.14 18.16
C SER A 22 -7.90 -38.78 18.22
N ASN A 23 -8.12 -37.97 17.19
CA ASN A 23 -7.72 -36.56 17.19
C ASN A 23 -8.67 -35.69 18.04
N ILE A 24 -9.73 -36.26 18.61
CA ILE A 24 -10.73 -35.55 19.41
C ILE A 24 -10.56 -35.99 20.87
N THR A 25 -10.33 -35.02 21.75
CA THR A 25 -10.14 -35.23 23.19
C THR A 25 -11.46 -35.18 23.96
N GLY A 26 -11.43 -35.52 25.25
CA GLY A 26 -12.58 -35.39 26.14
C GLY A 26 -13.39 -36.68 26.32
N VAL A 27 -13.95 -36.87 27.51
CA VAL A 27 -14.64 -38.10 27.95
C VAL A 27 -15.79 -38.47 27.02
N ALA A 28 -16.53 -37.47 26.51
CA ALA A 28 -17.64 -37.68 25.58
C ALA A 28 -17.20 -38.32 24.25
N ASN A 29 -15.92 -38.24 23.90
CA ASN A 29 -15.35 -38.77 22.67
C ASN A 29 -14.60 -40.11 22.87
N GLN A 30 -14.86 -40.79 23.99
CA GLN A 30 -14.29 -42.12 24.25
C GLN A 30 -14.63 -43.10 23.12
N LEU A 31 -13.59 -43.70 22.52
CA LEU A 31 -13.76 -44.69 21.46
C LEU A 31 -14.47 -45.94 22.00
N SER A 32 -15.54 -46.34 21.32
CA SER A 32 -16.23 -47.61 21.52
C SER A 32 -16.28 -48.37 20.21
N VAL A 33 -15.71 -49.58 20.20
CA VAL A 33 -15.71 -50.48 19.04
C VAL A 33 -16.72 -51.58 19.29
N THR A 34 -17.74 -51.67 18.44
CA THR A 34 -18.75 -52.73 18.47
C THR A 34 -18.65 -53.58 17.22
N ASN A 35 -19.02 -54.85 17.33
CA ASN A 35 -18.93 -55.82 16.25
C ASN A 35 -20.14 -56.78 16.31
N ASP A 36 -20.63 -57.20 15.14
CA ASP A 36 -21.75 -58.13 14.96
C ASP A 36 -21.34 -59.45 14.30
N ASN A 37 -20.04 -59.68 14.12
CA ASN A 37 -19.45 -60.83 13.43
C ASN A 37 -18.49 -61.60 14.34
N ALA A 38 -18.88 -62.82 14.72
CA ALA A 38 -18.09 -63.67 15.61
C ALA A 38 -16.61 -63.88 15.19
N SER A 39 -16.27 -63.77 13.90
CA SER A 39 -14.88 -63.88 13.42
C SER A 39 -14.00 -62.65 13.72
N LEU A 40 -14.59 -61.52 14.14
CA LEU A 40 -13.91 -60.24 14.39
C LEU A 40 -14.03 -59.80 15.86
N ASP A 41 -14.54 -60.65 16.74
CA ASP A 41 -14.78 -60.35 18.16
C ASP A 41 -13.50 -59.93 18.90
N SER A 42 -12.33 -60.38 18.43
CA SER A 42 -11.02 -59.99 18.97
C SER A 42 -10.72 -58.49 18.79
N ILE A 43 -11.32 -57.82 17.80
CA ILE A 43 -11.11 -56.39 17.53
C ILE A 43 -11.91 -55.52 18.52
N SER A 44 -13.09 -55.96 18.93
CA SER A 44 -13.94 -55.27 19.93
C SER A 44 -13.54 -55.57 21.38
N THR A 45 -13.02 -56.77 21.65
CA THR A 45 -12.75 -57.24 23.03
C THR A 45 -11.28 -57.16 23.45
N SER A 46 -10.33 -57.20 22.51
CA SER A 46 -8.89 -57.18 22.79
C SER A 46 -8.23 -55.85 22.39
N LEU A 47 -8.98 -54.74 22.42
CA LEU A 47 -8.42 -53.43 22.09
C LEU A 47 -7.37 -53.05 23.14
N ILE A 48 -6.10 -53.03 22.74
CA ILE A 48 -5.03 -52.54 23.60
C ILE A 48 -5.14 -51.01 23.60
N ILE A 49 -5.82 -50.48 24.61
CA ILE A 49 -5.80 -49.06 24.93
C ILE A 49 -4.46 -48.81 25.66
N PRO A 50 -3.53 -48.01 25.11
CA PRO A 50 -2.27 -47.69 25.79
C PRO A 50 -2.54 -47.19 27.21
N THR A 51 -1.63 -47.41 28.17
CA THR A 51 -1.73 -46.82 29.51
C THR A 51 -1.90 -45.30 29.41
N GLY A 52 -3.07 -44.79 29.83
CA GLY A 52 -3.48 -43.38 29.64
C GLY A 52 -4.47 -43.13 28.47
N GLY A 53 -4.93 -44.17 27.77
CA GLY A 53 -5.76 -44.04 26.57
C GLY A 53 -7.28 -44.00 26.80
N ASN A 54 -7.74 -43.85 28.04
CA ASN A 54 -9.12 -43.40 28.26
C ASN A 54 -9.18 -41.90 28.00
N ALA A 55 -10.14 -41.47 27.19
CA ALA A 55 -10.39 -40.07 26.95
C ALA A 55 -10.75 -39.40 28.28
N THR A 56 -10.07 -38.31 28.58
CA THR A 56 -10.28 -37.51 29.79
C THR A 56 -10.51 -36.07 29.38
N ASP A 57 -11.37 -35.39 30.13
CA ASP A 57 -11.56 -33.95 29.99
C ASP A 57 -10.36 -33.25 30.66
N ALA A 58 -9.89 -32.19 30.03
CA ALA A 58 -8.92 -31.31 30.64
C ALA A 58 -9.58 -30.62 31.84
N GLN A 59 -8.84 -30.49 32.93
CA GLN A 59 -9.32 -29.83 34.14
C GLN A 59 -8.29 -28.80 34.61
N ILE A 60 -8.74 -27.58 34.84
CA ILE A 60 -7.94 -26.51 35.46
C ILE A 60 -8.65 -26.01 36.72
N SER A 61 -7.89 -25.39 37.62
CA SER A 61 -8.43 -24.72 38.80
C SER A 61 -7.99 -23.25 38.78
N ILE A 62 -8.95 -22.33 38.77
CA ILE A 62 -8.71 -20.89 38.79
C ILE A 62 -9.33 -20.35 40.08
N ASN A 63 -8.51 -19.79 40.98
CA ASN A 63 -8.96 -19.27 42.28
C ASN A 63 -9.84 -20.24 43.09
N GLY A 64 -9.54 -21.55 42.98
CA GLY A 64 -10.28 -22.62 43.67
C GLY A 64 -11.52 -23.14 42.91
N GLN A 65 -11.89 -22.53 41.78
CA GLN A 65 -12.96 -23.01 40.93
C GLN A 65 -12.44 -23.97 39.87
N THR A 66 -12.99 -25.18 39.87
CA THR A 66 -12.65 -26.22 38.89
C THR A 66 -13.41 -25.99 37.59
N ILE A 67 -12.68 -25.93 36.48
CA ILE A 67 -13.21 -25.76 35.14
C ILE A 67 -12.78 -26.97 34.33
N THR A 68 -13.74 -27.64 33.71
CA THR A 68 -13.53 -28.82 32.86
C THR A 68 -13.81 -28.46 31.41
N ASN A 69 -12.99 -28.98 30.51
CA ASN A 69 -13.17 -28.79 29.08
C ASN A 69 -12.81 -30.06 28.31
N ASP A 70 -13.46 -30.27 27.18
CA ASP A 70 -13.22 -31.43 26.31
C ASP A 70 -11.81 -31.39 25.68
N SER A 71 -11.21 -30.21 25.57
CA SER A 71 -9.87 -29.98 25.03
C SER A 71 -8.97 -29.21 26.00
N ASN A 72 -7.67 -29.27 25.73
CA ASN A 72 -6.66 -28.52 26.48
C ASN A 72 -6.73 -27.00 26.28
N THR A 73 -7.63 -26.48 25.44
CA THR A 73 -7.78 -25.05 25.13
C THR A 73 -9.05 -24.50 25.76
N PHE A 74 -8.91 -23.74 26.83
CA PHE A 74 -10.01 -23.13 27.57
C PHE A 74 -10.20 -21.69 27.09
N THR A 75 -11.29 -21.42 26.38
CA THR A 75 -11.64 -20.06 25.88
C THR A 75 -12.70 -19.36 26.73
N THR A 76 -13.44 -20.11 27.56
CA THR A 76 -14.55 -19.60 28.37
C THR A 76 -14.23 -19.56 29.86
N ALA A 77 -13.01 -19.92 30.25
CA ALA A 77 -12.61 -20.01 31.65
C ALA A 77 -12.48 -18.62 32.30
N ILE A 78 -11.97 -17.66 31.53
CA ILE A 78 -11.90 -16.24 31.87
C ILE A 78 -12.31 -15.49 30.59
N GLU A 79 -13.13 -14.46 30.72
CA GLU A 79 -13.54 -13.62 29.58
C GLU A 79 -12.31 -13.04 28.87
N ASP A 80 -12.32 -13.09 27.53
CA ASP A 80 -11.23 -12.62 26.65
C ASP A 80 -9.85 -13.27 26.87
N VAL A 81 -9.76 -14.38 27.60
CA VAL A 81 -8.52 -15.11 27.82
C VAL A 81 -8.63 -16.54 27.31
N THR A 82 -7.70 -16.91 26.42
CA THR A 82 -7.52 -18.30 26.00
C THR A 82 -6.37 -18.94 26.79
N ILE A 83 -6.66 -19.99 27.55
CA ILE A 83 -5.68 -20.75 28.31
C ILE A 83 -5.41 -22.07 27.59
N ASN A 84 -4.15 -22.30 27.22
CA ASN A 84 -3.71 -23.59 26.67
C ASN A 84 -2.99 -24.40 27.76
N ALA A 85 -3.64 -25.46 28.24
CA ALA A 85 -3.08 -26.38 29.23
C ALA A 85 -2.10 -27.35 28.56
N VAL A 86 -0.80 -27.10 28.74
CA VAL A 86 0.26 -27.92 28.12
C VAL A 86 0.68 -29.09 29.01
N LYS A 87 0.65 -28.91 30.33
CA LYS A 87 1.09 -29.92 31.31
C LYS A 87 0.41 -29.71 32.67
N VAL A 88 0.22 -30.80 33.40
CA VAL A 88 -0.22 -30.78 34.80
C VAL A 88 0.80 -30.03 35.67
N THR A 89 0.31 -29.08 36.46
CA THR A 89 1.12 -28.29 37.39
C THR A 89 1.23 -29.01 38.74
N THR A 90 2.39 -28.92 39.39
CA THR A 90 2.63 -29.52 40.73
C THR A 90 2.45 -28.50 41.87
N SER A 91 2.37 -27.23 41.52
CA SER A 91 2.14 -26.09 42.40
C SER A 91 1.27 -25.07 41.69
N SER A 92 0.63 -24.16 42.44
CA SER A 92 -0.12 -23.06 41.85
C SER A 92 0.79 -22.20 40.98
N ILE A 93 0.24 -21.68 39.87
CA ILE A 93 0.90 -20.73 38.98
C ILE A 93 0.11 -19.43 39.04
N ASP A 94 0.81 -18.31 39.17
CA ASP A 94 0.20 -17.00 39.09
C ASP A 94 0.14 -16.55 37.62
N LEU A 95 -1.07 -16.25 37.14
CA LEU A 95 -1.31 -15.65 35.84
C LEU A 95 -1.59 -14.16 36.04
N THR A 96 -0.71 -13.30 35.50
CA THR A 96 -0.90 -11.85 35.53
C THR A 96 -1.33 -11.36 34.15
N VAL A 97 -2.48 -10.70 34.09
CA VAL A 97 -2.93 -9.98 32.90
C VAL A 97 -2.58 -8.51 33.08
N SER A 98 -1.85 -7.94 32.12
CA SER A 98 -1.41 -6.55 32.14
C SER A 98 -1.54 -5.92 30.76
N THR A 99 -1.69 -4.60 30.73
CA THR A 99 -1.67 -3.81 29.50
C THR A 99 -0.32 -3.90 28.80
N ASP A 100 -0.31 -4.24 27.51
CA ASP A 100 0.91 -4.30 26.70
C ASP A 100 1.25 -2.92 26.10
N THR A 101 1.93 -2.09 26.89
CA THR A 101 2.38 -0.76 26.45
C THR A 101 3.51 -0.83 25.42
N ASN A 102 4.21 -1.97 25.29
CA ASN A 102 5.28 -2.12 24.30
C ASN A 102 4.72 -2.20 22.87
N SER A 103 3.62 -2.93 22.68
CA SER A 103 2.93 -2.97 21.39
C SER A 103 2.44 -1.58 20.97
N VAL A 104 1.90 -0.80 21.91
CA VAL A 104 1.46 0.59 21.64
C VAL A 104 2.64 1.50 21.30
N SER A 105 3.73 1.42 22.07
CA SER A 105 4.97 2.18 21.83
C SER A 105 5.56 1.88 20.45
N THR A 106 5.58 0.59 20.06
CA THR A 106 6.01 0.15 18.72
C THR A 106 5.14 0.75 17.63
N ALA A 107 3.80 0.65 17.75
CA ALA A 107 2.88 1.21 16.76
C ALA A 107 3.05 2.73 16.60
N ILE A 108 3.32 3.46 17.69
CA ILE A 108 3.58 4.89 17.66
C ILE A 108 4.92 5.21 16.99
N SER A 109 5.96 4.42 17.24
CA SER A 109 7.25 4.54 16.54
C SER A 109 7.09 4.33 15.04
N ASP A 110 6.39 3.26 14.63
CA ASP A 110 6.12 2.95 13.22
C ASP A 110 5.33 4.08 12.54
N PHE A 111 4.38 4.68 13.25
CA PHE A 111 3.65 5.86 12.77
C PHE A 111 4.58 7.06 12.53
N VAL A 112 5.49 7.36 13.46
CA VAL A 112 6.47 8.45 13.33
C VAL A 112 7.38 8.21 12.14
N ASP A 113 7.85 6.98 11.95
CA ASP A 113 8.70 6.60 10.83
C ASP A 113 7.98 6.72 9.48
N ALA A 114 6.73 6.22 9.40
CA ALA A 114 5.91 6.35 8.21
C ALA A 114 5.62 7.83 7.86
N PHE A 115 5.32 8.65 8.86
CA PHE A 115 5.14 10.09 8.68
C PHE A 115 6.42 10.75 8.16
N ASN A 116 7.57 10.43 8.74
CA ASN A 116 8.85 11.02 8.34
C ASN A 116 9.23 10.65 6.91
N ASN A 117 8.97 9.40 6.50
CA ASN A 117 9.13 8.98 5.11
C ASN A 117 8.23 9.78 4.16
N LEU A 118 6.96 10.00 4.52
CA LEU A 118 6.05 10.83 3.73
C LEU A 118 6.51 12.29 3.67
N SER A 119 6.91 12.86 4.80
CA SER A 119 7.42 14.24 4.90
C SER A 119 8.65 14.44 4.02
N LYS A 120 9.54 13.44 3.94
CA LYS A 120 10.70 13.46 3.05
C LYS A 120 10.29 13.50 1.59
N ILE A 121 9.37 12.61 1.17
CA ILE A 121 8.86 12.58 -0.22
C ILE A 121 8.21 13.92 -0.59
N ILE A 122 7.37 14.47 0.29
CA ILE A 122 6.70 15.76 0.06
C ILE A 122 7.74 16.89 -0.06
N SER A 123 8.75 16.94 0.80
CA SER A 123 9.81 17.94 0.76
C SER A 123 10.68 17.83 -0.48
N GLU A 124 11.02 16.61 -0.92
CA GLU A 124 11.79 16.38 -2.16
C GLU A 124 11.00 16.82 -3.39
N LEU A 125 9.73 16.42 -3.50
CA LEU A 125 8.86 16.79 -4.62
C LEU A 125 8.53 18.29 -4.62
N GLY A 126 8.39 18.90 -3.45
CA GLY A 126 7.99 20.29 -3.25
C GLY A 126 9.14 21.29 -3.09
N SER A 127 10.40 20.84 -3.16
CA SER A 127 11.58 21.68 -2.93
C SER A 127 11.55 22.95 -3.77
N SER A 128 11.72 24.10 -3.11
CA SER A 128 11.82 25.42 -3.76
C SER A 128 13.26 25.89 -3.94
N ASP A 129 14.25 25.02 -3.71
CA ASP A 129 15.65 25.33 -3.93
C ASP A 129 15.92 25.66 -5.41
N PRO A 130 16.42 26.86 -5.75
CA PRO A 130 16.75 27.22 -7.12
C PRO A 130 17.81 26.29 -7.76
N ALA A 131 18.68 25.68 -6.96
CA ALA A 131 19.72 24.78 -7.44
C ALA A 131 19.20 23.35 -7.71
N SER A 132 18.14 22.93 -7.00
CA SER A 132 17.52 21.62 -7.15
C SER A 132 16.01 21.69 -6.86
N PRO A 133 15.23 22.28 -7.78
CA PRO A 133 13.79 22.41 -7.58
C PRO A 133 13.12 21.03 -7.67
N GLY A 134 12.19 20.78 -6.76
CA GLY A 134 11.36 19.58 -6.82
C GLY A 134 10.46 19.62 -8.05
N ILE A 135 10.16 18.46 -8.63
CA ILE A 135 9.32 18.36 -9.84
C ILE A 135 7.91 18.94 -9.63
N LEU A 136 7.45 19.03 -8.37
CA LEU A 136 6.17 19.61 -7.96
C LEU A 136 6.33 20.91 -7.14
N SER A 137 7.47 21.61 -7.22
CA SER A 137 7.74 22.85 -6.48
C SER A 137 6.65 23.93 -6.62
N GLY A 138 6.03 24.00 -7.81
CA GLY A 138 4.92 24.90 -8.12
C GLY A 138 3.53 24.39 -7.73
N ASP A 139 3.40 23.13 -7.32
CA ASP A 139 2.12 22.44 -7.21
C ASP A 139 1.30 22.89 -5.98
N ALA A 140 0.11 23.43 -6.23
CA ALA A 140 -0.77 23.89 -5.17
C ALA A 140 -1.35 22.74 -4.32
N THR A 141 -1.63 21.57 -4.93
CA THR A 141 -2.18 20.43 -4.17
C THR A 141 -1.16 19.81 -3.24
N LEU A 142 0.10 19.67 -3.65
CA LEU A 142 1.16 19.18 -2.76
C LEU A 142 1.31 20.09 -1.54
N ARG A 143 1.31 21.42 -1.74
CA ARG A 143 1.36 22.40 -0.65
C ARG A 143 0.11 22.38 0.24
N ILE A 144 -1.07 22.09 -0.32
CA ILE A 144 -2.31 21.96 0.47
C ILE A 144 -2.25 20.69 1.33
N LEU A 145 -1.82 19.57 0.74
CA LEU A 145 -1.66 18.29 1.42
C LEU A 145 -0.70 18.41 2.61
N ASP A 146 0.50 18.98 2.39
CA ASP A 146 1.49 19.20 3.45
C ASP A 146 0.91 20.02 4.61
N ARG A 147 0.20 21.12 4.32
CA ARG A 147 -0.47 21.93 5.35
C ARG A 147 -1.58 21.18 6.08
N GLN A 148 -2.35 20.35 5.39
CA GLN A 148 -3.42 19.56 6.01
C GLN A 148 -2.85 18.51 6.96
N ILE A 149 -1.80 17.79 6.51
CA ILE A 149 -1.08 16.81 7.33
C ILE A 149 -0.50 17.48 8.58
N ARG A 150 0.25 18.57 8.41
CA ARG A 150 0.84 19.33 9.53
C ARG A 150 -0.22 19.85 10.51
N ARG A 151 -1.37 20.32 10.01
CA ARG A 151 -2.47 20.78 10.86
C ARG A 151 -3.03 19.64 11.70
N ILE A 152 -3.13 18.43 11.14
CA ILE A 152 -3.61 17.26 11.89
C ILE A 152 -2.59 16.90 12.97
N THR A 153 -1.32 16.73 12.63
CA THR A 153 -0.30 16.27 13.61
C THR A 153 0.03 17.28 14.71
N THR A 154 -0.26 18.56 14.48
CA THR A 154 -0.11 19.62 15.50
C THR A 154 -1.43 19.97 16.21
N ALA A 155 -2.53 19.28 15.89
CA ALA A 155 -3.82 19.56 16.50
C ALA A 155 -3.89 19.06 17.96
N THR A 156 -4.68 19.78 18.75
CA THR A 156 -5.18 19.31 20.04
C THR A 156 -6.51 18.59 19.85
N VAL A 157 -6.64 17.40 20.42
CA VAL A 157 -7.87 16.61 20.42
C VAL A 157 -8.76 17.10 21.55
N ASN A 158 -9.82 17.82 21.20
CA ASN A 158 -10.78 18.37 22.15
C ASN A 158 -11.68 17.27 22.74
N GLY A 159 -12.18 17.50 23.96
CA GLY A 159 -13.10 16.57 24.64
C GLY A 159 -12.43 15.57 25.57
N LEU A 160 -11.10 15.63 25.69
CA LEU A 160 -10.32 14.81 26.62
C LEU A 160 -10.23 15.46 28.00
N THR A 161 -10.24 14.62 29.04
CA THR A 161 -10.03 15.05 30.42
C THR A 161 -8.53 15.10 30.75
N GLY A 162 -8.07 16.16 31.41
CA GLY A 162 -6.67 16.33 31.79
C GLY A 162 -5.83 17.12 30.77
N ASN A 163 -4.51 17.06 30.93
CA ASN A 163 -3.57 17.89 30.16
C ASN A 163 -2.98 17.19 28.93
N VAL A 164 -3.20 15.88 28.78
CA VAL A 164 -2.66 15.08 27.68
C VAL A 164 -3.71 15.00 26.57
N ASN A 165 -3.59 15.90 25.58
CA ASN A 165 -4.56 16.00 24.49
C ASN A 165 -3.93 16.23 23.11
N SER A 166 -2.61 16.08 22.96
CA SER A 166 -1.90 16.29 21.69
C SER A 166 -0.67 15.39 21.59
N LEU A 167 -0.14 15.24 20.37
CA LEU A 167 1.09 14.49 20.10
C LEU A 167 2.29 15.03 20.90
N ALA A 168 2.39 16.35 21.06
CA ALA A 168 3.48 16.98 21.82
C ALA A 168 3.47 16.58 23.31
N GLU A 169 2.27 16.42 23.89
CA GLU A 169 2.12 16.03 25.29
C GLU A 169 2.49 14.58 25.54
N ILE A 170 2.44 13.72 24.51
CA ILE A 170 2.85 12.31 24.59
C ILE A 170 4.30 12.07 24.15
N GLY A 171 5.06 13.13 23.89
CA GLY A 171 6.49 13.04 23.52
C GLY A 171 6.78 13.00 22.03
N ILE A 172 5.80 13.32 21.18
CA ILE A 172 6.00 13.42 19.73
C ILE A 172 6.00 14.89 19.34
N SER A 173 7.18 15.43 19.01
CA SER A 173 7.35 16.83 18.63
C SER A 173 7.55 16.98 17.13
N THR A 174 7.26 18.18 16.60
CA THR A 174 7.51 18.51 15.18
C THR A 174 8.78 19.36 15.07
N ASN A 175 9.70 18.92 14.24
CA ASN A 175 10.95 19.61 13.93
C ASN A 175 10.71 20.78 12.95
N GLN A 176 11.72 21.64 12.79
CA GLN A 176 11.63 22.81 11.91
C GLN A 176 11.43 22.44 10.43
N ASP A 177 11.96 21.29 9.99
CA ASP A 177 11.76 20.75 8.65
C ASP A 177 10.37 20.11 8.47
N GLY A 178 9.61 19.92 9.56
CA GLY A 178 8.30 19.29 9.58
C GLY A 178 8.29 17.80 9.88
N THR A 179 9.44 17.17 10.04
CA THR A 179 9.53 15.78 10.52
C THR A 179 9.09 15.69 11.98
N LEU A 180 8.72 14.49 12.42
CA LEU A 180 8.40 14.20 13.81
C LEU A 180 9.61 13.59 14.53
N SER A 181 9.79 13.97 15.79
CA SER A 181 10.75 13.38 16.73
C SER A 181 9.99 12.71 17.87
N LEU A 182 10.41 11.50 18.26
CA LEU A 182 9.82 10.75 19.37
C LEU A 182 10.77 10.75 20.58
N ASP A 183 10.28 11.25 21.71
CA ASP A 183 10.87 11.04 23.04
C ASP A 183 10.27 9.77 23.66
N SER A 184 10.95 8.65 23.49
CA SER A 184 10.51 7.36 24.02
C SER A 184 10.38 7.34 25.54
N SER A 185 11.15 8.17 26.27
CA SER A 185 11.08 8.21 27.72
C SER A 185 9.79 8.89 28.19
N LYS A 186 9.45 10.03 27.57
CA LYS A 186 8.18 10.72 27.82
C LYS A 186 7.00 9.87 27.37
N LEU A 187 7.08 9.21 26.21
CA LEU A 187 6.02 8.32 25.74
C LEU A 187 5.75 7.18 26.73
N ASN A 188 6.79 6.47 27.18
CA ASN A 188 6.64 5.36 28.13
C ASN A 188 6.03 5.79 29.46
N GLN A 189 6.37 6.99 29.94
CA GLN A 189 5.72 7.58 31.11
C GLN A 189 4.23 7.83 30.86
N GLN A 190 3.91 8.48 29.73
CA GLN A 190 2.51 8.80 29.39
C GLN A 190 1.67 7.54 29.10
N LEU A 191 2.25 6.47 28.58
CA LEU A 191 1.57 5.18 28.40
C LEU A 191 1.20 4.52 29.73
N THR A 192 1.94 4.82 30.80
CA THR A 192 1.61 4.31 32.15
C THR A 192 0.53 5.17 32.81
N ASP A 193 0.64 6.50 32.65
CA ASP A 193 -0.17 7.45 33.42
C ASP A 193 -1.47 7.86 32.71
N ASN A 194 -1.52 7.79 31.37
CA ASN A 194 -2.55 8.42 30.53
C ASN A 194 -2.93 7.56 29.30
N LEU A 195 -2.94 6.22 29.42
CA LEU A 195 -3.21 5.31 28.31
C LEU A 195 -4.54 5.62 27.58
N ASP A 196 -5.63 5.85 28.32
CA ASP A 196 -6.94 6.17 27.76
C ASP A 196 -6.90 7.45 26.90
N ASN A 197 -6.18 8.47 27.35
CA ASN A 197 -6.01 9.71 26.59
C ASN A 197 -5.17 9.49 25.33
N ILE A 198 -4.12 8.67 25.41
CA ILE A 198 -3.31 8.31 24.23
C ILE A 198 -4.17 7.57 23.21
N GLU A 199 -4.97 6.60 23.64
CA GLU A 199 -5.92 5.91 22.78
C GLU A 199 -6.80 6.93 22.05
N GLN A 200 -7.47 7.81 22.79
CA GLN A 200 -8.37 8.80 22.20
C GLN A 200 -7.66 9.83 21.30
N ILE A 201 -6.42 10.22 21.61
CA ILE A 201 -5.63 11.12 20.74
C ILE A 201 -5.50 10.52 19.34
N PHE A 202 -5.32 9.20 19.22
CA PHE A 202 -5.22 8.55 17.92
C PHE A 202 -6.57 8.14 17.34
N THR A 203 -7.44 7.49 18.13
CA THR A 203 -8.60 6.73 17.63
C THR A 203 -9.92 7.46 17.70
N ALA A 204 -10.03 8.58 18.43
CA ALA A 204 -11.27 9.35 18.47
C ALA A 204 -11.71 9.77 17.05
N SER A 205 -12.99 10.13 16.90
CA SER A 205 -13.52 10.59 15.59
C SER A 205 -12.74 11.78 15.02
N ASN A 206 -12.27 12.68 15.88
CA ASN A 206 -11.36 13.79 15.57
C ASN A 206 -9.90 13.50 15.96
N GLY A 207 -9.57 12.24 16.26
CA GLY A 207 -8.23 11.78 16.57
C GLY A 207 -7.31 11.83 15.36
N ILE A 208 -6.02 11.75 15.62
CA ILE A 208 -4.96 11.91 14.64
C ILE A 208 -5.02 10.82 13.56
N ALA A 209 -5.15 9.55 13.96
CA ALA A 209 -5.18 8.43 13.02
C ALA A 209 -6.46 8.47 12.17
N SER A 210 -7.62 8.71 12.77
CA SER A 210 -8.90 8.86 12.06
C SER A 210 -8.87 10.02 11.05
N SER A 211 -8.31 11.16 11.45
CA SER A 211 -8.20 12.35 10.60
C SER A 211 -7.23 12.12 9.44
N LEU A 212 -6.09 11.47 9.70
CA LEU A 212 -5.13 11.12 8.65
C LEU A 212 -5.68 10.06 7.71
N SER A 213 -6.35 9.02 8.21
CA SER A 213 -7.00 8.01 7.37
C SER A 213 -8.00 8.66 6.41
N THR A 214 -8.86 9.54 6.93
CA THR A 214 -9.83 10.29 6.11
C THR A 214 -9.13 11.14 5.04
N LEU A 215 -8.03 11.82 5.41
CA LEU A 215 -7.27 12.64 4.47
C LEU A 215 -6.61 11.77 3.38
N VAL A 216 -5.97 10.67 3.77
CA VAL A 216 -5.35 9.73 2.83
C VAL A 216 -6.40 9.22 1.87
N ASP A 217 -7.55 8.75 2.35
CA ASP A 217 -8.64 8.26 1.51
C ASP A 217 -9.13 9.30 0.51
N GLN A 218 -9.28 10.57 0.91
CA GLN A 218 -9.68 11.66 0.01
C GLN A 218 -8.69 11.89 -1.15
N TYR A 219 -7.41 11.64 -0.93
CA TYR A 219 -6.38 11.84 -1.94
C TYR A 219 -6.16 10.60 -2.81
N THR A 220 -6.21 9.40 -2.23
CA THR A 220 -5.72 8.16 -2.87
C THR A 220 -6.83 7.24 -3.40
N ASN A 221 -8.10 7.45 -3.04
CA ASN A 221 -9.18 6.60 -3.54
C ASN A 221 -9.35 6.69 -5.08
N SER A 222 -10.15 5.79 -5.65
CA SER A 222 -10.38 5.70 -7.11
C SER A 222 -10.96 6.96 -7.76
N THR A 223 -11.58 7.83 -6.98
CA THR A 223 -12.10 9.15 -7.39
C THR A 223 -11.36 10.31 -6.70
N GLY A 224 -10.24 10.01 -6.04
CA GLY A 224 -9.50 10.94 -5.20
C GLY A 224 -8.77 12.01 -6.02
N ILE A 225 -8.19 12.97 -5.30
CA ILE A 225 -7.50 14.11 -5.90
C ILE A 225 -6.33 13.64 -6.78
N LEU A 226 -5.51 12.71 -6.30
CA LEU A 226 -4.34 12.25 -7.05
C LEU A 226 -4.76 11.49 -8.32
N THR A 227 -5.80 10.67 -8.22
CA THR A 227 -6.36 9.94 -9.37
C THR A 227 -6.92 10.92 -10.41
N SER A 228 -7.72 11.89 -10.00
CA SER A 228 -8.30 12.90 -10.90
C SER A 228 -7.23 13.74 -11.60
N ARG A 229 -6.17 14.12 -10.87
CA ARG A 229 -5.03 14.83 -11.45
C ARG A 229 -4.26 14.00 -12.46
N THR A 230 -4.01 12.73 -12.12
CA THR A 230 -3.32 11.79 -13.02
C THR A 230 -4.09 11.62 -14.33
N SER A 231 -5.40 11.40 -14.24
CA SER A 231 -6.27 11.31 -15.43
C SER A 231 -6.24 12.58 -16.27
N SER A 232 -6.35 13.76 -15.63
CA SER A 232 -6.32 15.05 -16.33
C SER A 232 -4.99 15.30 -17.05
N LEU A 233 -3.87 14.92 -16.43
CA LEU A 233 -2.53 15.03 -17.04
C LEU A 233 -2.37 14.05 -18.20
N ASN A 234 -2.86 12.81 -18.08
CA ASN A 234 -2.83 11.84 -19.18
C ASN A 234 -3.68 12.30 -20.38
N GLU A 235 -4.84 12.90 -20.15
CA GLU A 235 -5.62 13.50 -21.24
C GLU A 235 -4.91 14.68 -21.89
N GLN A 236 -4.22 15.52 -21.11
CA GLN A 236 -3.41 16.61 -21.66
C GLN A 236 -2.27 16.08 -22.52
N LEU A 237 -1.57 15.02 -22.07
CA LEU A 237 -0.54 14.35 -22.86
C LEU A 237 -1.11 13.84 -24.19
N SER A 238 -2.26 13.16 -24.16
CA SER A 238 -2.93 12.70 -25.39
C SER A 238 -3.27 13.84 -26.34
N ARG A 239 -3.81 14.96 -25.84
CA ARG A 239 -4.13 16.13 -26.66
C ARG A 239 -2.88 16.75 -27.28
N ILE A 240 -1.80 16.85 -26.51
CA ILE A 240 -0.50 17.36 -27.00
C ILE A 240 0.05 16.45 -28.11
N ASP A 241 -0.08 15.14 -27.97
CA ASP A 241 0.37 14.20 -29.01
C ASP A 241 -0.45 14.37 -30.31
N ASP A 242 -1.77 14.54 -30.21
CA ASP A 242 -2.63 14.84 -31.36
C ASP A 242 -2.25 16.17 -32.03
N ASP A 243 -2.00 17.22 -31.24
CA ASP A 243 -1.59 18.54 -31.74
C ASP A 243 -0.25 18.47 -32.49
N ARG A 244 0.69 17.65 -32.00
CA ARG A 244 1.98 17.42 -32.67
C ARG A 244 1.81 16.76 -34.03
N ILE A 245 0.91 15.79 -34.15
CA ILE A 245 0.60 15.13 -35.43
C ILE A 245 0.02 16.15 -36.41
N GLN A 246 -1.00 16.92 -35.98
CA GLN A 246 -1.61 17.93 -36.83
C GLN A 246 -0.64 19.02 -37.28
N LEU A 247 0.27 19.46 -36.38
CA LEU A 247 1.30 20.44 -36.74
C LEU A 247 2.26 19.87 -37.77
N SER A 248 2.67 18.61 -37.64
CA SER A 248 3.54 17.94 -38.62
C SER A 248 2.89 17.93 -40.01
N GLU A 249 1.62 17.54 -40.10
CA GLU A 249 0.89 17.54 -41.38
C GLU A 249 0.80 18.94 -42.01
N ARG A 250 0.61 19.99 -41.19
CA ARG A 250 0.59 21.38 -41.68
C ARG A 250 1.95 21.81 -42.21
N LEU A 251 3.04 21.41 -41.56
CA LEU A 251 4.41 21.70 -42.03
C LEU A 251 4.70 21.02 -43.37
N ASP A 252 4.28 19.77 -43.54
CA ASP A 252 4.44 19.02 -44.81
C ASP A 252 3.67 19.69 -45.96
N GLN A 253 2.44 20.13 -45.70
CA GLN A 253 1.64 20.87 -46.67
C GLN A 253 2.24 22.23 -47.02
N LEU A 254 2.80 22.93 -46.03
CA LEU A 254 3.50 24.20 -46.24
C LEU A 254 4.74 23.98 -47.10
N GLU A 255 5.56 22.98 -46.81
CA GLU A 255 6.73 22.62 -47.60
C GLU A 255 6.33 22.32 -49.05
N THR A 256 5.31 21.48 -49.25
CA THR A 256 4.80 21.13 -50.59
C THR A 256 4.37 22.37 -51.36
N ARG A 257 3.65 23.29 -50.71
CA ARG A 257 3.20 24.56 -51.32
C ARG A 257 4.37 25.46 -51.68
N LEU A 258 5.34 25.63 -50.78
CA LEU A 258 6.52 26.43 -51.02
C LEU A 258 7.34 25.85 -52.19
N ARG A 259 7.54 24.53 -52.24
CA ARG A 259 8.21 23.86 -53.37
C ARG A 259 7.50 24.14 -54.70
N ALA A 260 6.16 24.05 -54.73
CA ALA A 260 5.38 24.37 -55.92
C ALA A 260 5.48 25.85 -56.32
N GLN A 261 5.44 26.78 -55.36
CA GLN A 261 5.59 28.21 -55.60
C GLN A 261 6.98 28.55 -56.16
N PHE A 262 8.04 28.04 -55.55
CA PHE A 262 9.41 28.25 -56.04
C PHE A 262 9.62 27.62 -57.42
N GLY A 263 9.12 26.40 -57.65
CA GLY A 263 9.17 25.79 -58.97
C GLY A 263 8.42 26.60 -60.04
N ALA A 264 7.27 27.17 -59.71
CA ALA A 264 6.52 28.06 -60.61
C ALA A 264 7.26 29.39 -60.85
N MET A 265 7.90 29.96 -59.84
CA MET A 265 8.73 31.15 -59.99
C MET A 265 9.94 30.89 -60.89
N ASP A 266 10.61 29.74 -60.74
CA ASP A 266 11.73 29.34 -61.61
C ASP A 266 11.27 29.18 -63.07
N ALA A 267 10.12 28.54 -63.29
CA ALA A 267 9.54 28.40 -64.63
C ALA A 267 9.17 29.76 -65.24
N LEU A 268 8.58 30.67 -64.45
CA LEU A 268 8.28 32.04 -64.88
C LEU A 268 9.55 32.79 -65.26
N VAL A 269 10.61 32.71 -64.44
CA VAL A 269 11.90 33.34 -64.71
C VAL A 269 12.53 32.77 -66.00
N ALA A 270 12.45 31.46 -66.22
CA ALA A 270 12.90 30.84 -67.46
C ALA A 270 12.11 31.33 -68.68
N GLN A 271 10.78 31.44 -68.57
CA GLN A 271 9.90 31.96 -69.61
C GLN A 271 10.20 33.44 -69.91
N LEU A 272 10.41 34.26 -68.88
CA LEU A 272 10.78 35.67 -69.02
C LEU A 272 12.15 35.83 -69.70
N LYS A 273 13.14 35.00 -69.33
CA LYS A 273 14.45 34.96 -70.01
C LYS A 273 14.31 34.58 -71.48
N SER A 274 13.52 33.55 -71.79
CA SER A 274 13.24 33.13 -73.17
C SER A 274 12.57 34.24 -73.97
N THR A 275 11.58 34.91 -73.38
CA THR A 275 10.87 36.05 -73.99
C THR A 275 11.81 37.23 -74.23
N GLY A 276 12.66 37.57 -73.26
CA GLY A 276 13.69 38.61 -73.39
C GLY A 276 14.70 38.32 -74.51
N ASN A 277 15.14 37.06 -74.63
CA ASN A 277 16.00 36.62 -75.73
C ASN A 277 15.30 36.74 -77.08
N PHE A 278 14.04 36.29 -77.20
CA PHE A 278 13.25 36.42 -78.42
C PHE A 278 13.07 37.88 -78.84
N LEU A 279 12.72 38.77 -77.89
CA LEU A 279 12.59 40.21 -78.15
C LEU A 279 13.92 40.82 -78.61
N THR A 280 15.03 40.46 -77.96
CA THR A 280 16.38 40.90 -78.36
C THR A 280 16.70 40.49 -79.79
N GLN A 281 16.34 39.26 -80.16
CA GLN A 281 16.60 38.70 -81.49
C GLN A 281 15.69 39.31 -82.58
N GLN A 282 14.43 39.61 -82.25
CA GLN A 282 13.53 40.37 -83.13
C GLN A 282 14.00 41.81 -83.32
N LEU A 283 14.47 42.47 -82.26
CA LEU A 283 15.01 43.83 -82.33
C LEU A 283 16.27 43.90 -83.20
N ALA A 284 17.14 42.90 -83.12
CA ALA A 284 18.34 42.78 -83.95
C ALA A 284 18.03 42.53 -85.45
N ASN A 285 16.87 41.95 -85.76
CA ASN A 285 16.43 41.64 -87.12
C ASN A 285 15.53 42.72 -87.76
N LEU A 286 15.24 43.83 -87.06
CA LEU A 286 14.53 44.96 -87.64
C LEU A 286 15.42 45.66 -88.71
N PRO A 287 14.93 45.89 -89.94
CA PRO A 287 15.72 46.54 -90.99
C PRO A 287 15.93 48.01 -90.62
N GLY A 288 17.17 48.37 -90.27
CA GLY A 288 17.55 49.72 -89.87
C GLY A 288 18.88 49.79 -89.11
N PHE A 289 19.38 48.68 -88.57
CA PHE A 289 20.67 48.59 -87.89
C PHE A 289 21.66 47.63 -88.60
N SER A 290 21.65 47.63 -89.94
CA SER A 290 22.78 47.12 -90.72
C SER A 290 23.87 48.19 -90.71
N ARG A 291 24.91 47.98 -89.90
CA ARG A 291 26.22 48.61 -90.15
C ARG A 291 26.77 47.99 -91.42
N ASN A 292 26.43 48.61 -92.55
CA ASN A 292 27.05 48.35 -93.83
C ASN A 292 27.99 49.51 -94.15
N SER A 293 29.30 49.27 -94.05
CA SER A 293 30.27 49.69 -95.06
C SER A 293 31.64 49.12 -94.72
N ASN A 294 31.97 48.00 -95.35
CA ASN A 294 33.33 47.78 -95.85
C ASN A 294 33.43 48.51 -97.19
N SER A 295 34.40 49.42 -97.37
CA SER A 295 34.95 49.79 -98.68
C SER A 295 36.39 50.24 -98.45
N GLY A 296 37.32 49.54 -99.07
CA GLY A 296 38.75 49.66 -98.83
C GLY A 296 39.39 50.94 -99.34
N ASN A 297 40.59 51.20 -98.80
CA ASN A 297 41.84 51.13 -99.54
C ASN A 297 42.96 50.77 -98.55
#